data_AF-H2ZK73-F1
#
_entry.id   AF-H2ZK73-F1
#
_cell.length_a   1.000
_cell.length_b   1.000
_cell.length_c   1.000
_cell.angle_alpha   90.00
_cell.angle_beta   90.00
_cell.angle_gamma   90.00
#
_symmetry.space_group_name_H-M   'P 1'
#
loop_
_entity.id
_entity.type
_entity.pdbx_description
1 polymer ?
#
loop_
_entity_poly.entity_id
_entity_poly.type
_entity_poly.pdbx_seq_one_letter_code
_entity_poly.pdbx_strand_id
1 'polypeptide(L)'
;MNGVKMNTVLCCCLLLVISFIATSAQNFTVNCRENRGSRISDRNEELNCCNQTFADFSRTWHNEADYITEMMETLSDWNCSQFATECSKPTFNFNSFTGMVYKRTCNRSAFEDDCRTPLLKASSSRGGASVLWSDFL
;
A
#
# COMPACT_ATOMS: atom_id res chain seq x y z
N MET A 1 60.08 5.67 69.77
CA MET A 1 58.66 5.50 69.39
C MET A 1 58.57 5.78 67.90
N ASN A 2 58.55 4.72 67.11
CA ASN A 2 58.62 4.74 65.65
C ASN A 2 57.20 4.73 65.08
N GLY A 3 56.86 5.69 64.23
CA GLY A 3 55.60 5.73 63.49
C GLY A 3 55.88 5.81 62.00
N VAL A 4 56.02 4.65 61.35
CA VAL A 4 56.13 4.51 59.90
C VAL A 4 54.74 4.75 59.29
N LYS A 5 54.62 5.70 58.35
CA LYS A 5 53.44 5.84 57.48
C LYS A 5 53.86 5.54 56.05
N MET A 6 53.43 4.39 55.55
CA MET A 6 53.45 4.07 54.13
C MET A 6 52.35 3.03 53.91
N ASN A 7 51.35 3.38 53.10
CA ASN A 7 50.67 2.49 52.15
C ASN A 7 49.49 3.26 51.51
N THR A 8 49.60 3.65 50.24
CA THR A 8 49.27 2.84 49.05
C THR A 8 47.91 3.29 48.52
N VAL A 9 47.95 4.37 47.72
CA VAL A 9 46.85 4.80 46.86
C VAL A 9 46.78 3.80 45.70
N LEU A 10 46.04 2.73 45.91
CA LEU A 10 45.77 1.71 44.89
C LEU A 10 44.26 1.43 44.92
N CYS A 11 43.51 2.23 44.17
CA CYS A 11 42.13 1.91 43.85
C CYS A 11 41.76 2.51 42.48
N CYS A 12 42.49 2.06 41.46
CA CYS A 12 42.29 2.42 40.05
C CYS A 12 41.43 1.39 39.27
N CYS A 13 40.78 0.42 39.93
CA CYS A 13 40.17 -0.73 39.25
C CYS A 13 38.83 -1.19 39.84
N LEU A 14 37.83 -0.31 39.91
CA LEU A 14 36.41 -0.71 39.87
C LEU A 14 35.77 0.14 38.76
N LEU A 15 35.80 -0.26 37.48
CA LEU A 15 34.96 -1.35 36.92
C LEU A 15 33.53 -1.33 37.47
N LEU A 16 32.82 -0.24 37.23
CA LEU A 16 31.42 -0.35 36.84
C LEU A 16 31.21 0.47 35.57
N VAL A 17 31.57 -0.19 34.48
CA VAL A 17 31.04 0.06 33.15
C VAL A 17 29.52 -0.05 33.27
N ILE A 18 28.86 1.06 33.58
CA ILE A 18 27.43 1.20 33.30
C ILE A 18 27.38 1.38 31.79
N SER A 19 27.41 0.25 31.09
CA SER A 19 27.00 0.14 29.71
C SER A 19 25.58 0.68 29.66
N PHE A 20 25.43 1.95 29.33
CA PHE A 20 24.18 2.49 28.81
C PHE A 20 23.89 1.66 27.56
N ILE A 21 23.12 0.58 27.73
CA ILE A 21 22.42 -0.05 26.62
C ILE A 21 21.35 0.98 26.27
N ALA A 22 21.74 1.96 25.45
CA ALA A 22 20.79 2.73 24.68
C ALA A 22 20.17 1.72 23.72
N THR A 23 19.09 1.07 24.16
CA THR A 23 18.22 0.30 23.29
C THR A 23 17.67 1.31 22.30
N SER A 24 18.32 1.44 21.15
CA SER A 24 17.74 2.17 20.03
C SER A 24 16.43 1.47 19.72
N ALA A 25 15.32 2.13 20.01
CA ALA A 25 14.04 1.74 19.45
C ALA A 25 14.25 1.76 17.94
N GLN A 26 14.44 0.59 17.33
CA GLN A 26 14.43 0.49 15.89
C GLN A 26 13.02 0.88 15.48
N ASN A 27 12.87 2.11 14.96
CA ASN A 27 11.64 2.54 14.33
C ASN A 27 11.43 1.58 13.16
N PHE A 28 10.57 0.60 13.37
CA PHE A 28 10.12 -0.28 12.31
C PHE A 28 9.38 0.60 11.32
N THR A 29 10.03 0.89 10.19
CA THR A 29 9.40 1.65 9.11
C THR A 29 8.49 0.68 8.38
N VAL A 30 7.19 0.80 8.64
CA VAL A 30 6.17 0.03 7.93
C VAL A 30 6.30 0.35 6.44
N ASN A 31 6.51 -0.68 5.64
CA ASN A 31 6.60 -0.52 4.20
C ASN A 31 5.19 -0.48 3.60
N CYS A 32 4.69 0.73 3.33
CA CYS A 32 3.37 0.97 2.75
C CYS A 32 3.29 0.72 1.23
N ARG A 33 4.17 -0.14 0.70
CA ARG A 33 4.15 -0.48 -0.72
C ARG A 33 2.85 -1.20 -1.06
N GLU A 34 2.20 -0.74 -2.12
CA GLU A 34 1.02 -1.36 -2.70
C GLU A 34 1.29 -2.84 -2.95
N ASN A 35 0.53 -3.69 -2.26
CA ASN A 35 0.60 -5.13 -2.46
C ASN A 35 -0.80 -5.70 -2.24
N ARG A 36 -1.44 -6.02 -3.36
CA ARG A 36 -2.79 -6.58 -3.40
C ARG A 36 -2.94 -7.77 -2.45
N GLY A 37 -4.02 -7.77 -1.66
CA GLY A 37 -4.33 -8.84 -0.71
C GLY A 37 -3.43 -8.91 0.53
N SER A 38 -2.43 -8.03 0.67
CA SER A 38 -1.71 -7.87 1.93
C SER A 38 -2.61 -7.19 2.97
N ARG A 39 -2.45 -7.55 4.23
CA ARG A 39 -3.14 -6.89 5.35
C ARG A 39 -2.10 -6.38 6.34
N ILE A 40 -2.29 -5.16 6.80
CA ILE A 40 -1.48 -4.57 7.87
C ILE A 40 -2.20 -4.88 9.18
N SER A 41 -1.50 -5.50 10.14
CA SER A 41 -2.15 -5.98 11.36
C SER A 41 -2.52 -4.87 12.33
N ASP A 42 -1.72 -3.80 12.37
CA ASP A 42 -1.98 -2.64 13.23
C ASP A 42 -2.81 -1.59 12.49
N ARG A 43 -3.91 -1.14 13.11
CA ARG A 43 -4.83 -0.18 12.47
C ARG A 43 -4.22 1.22 12.31
N ASN A 44 -3.31 1.65 13.19
CA ASN A 44 -2.67 2.95 13.03
C ASN A 44 -1.66 2.92 11.89
N GLU A 45 -0.91 1.82 11.76
CA GLU A 45 -0.02 1.58 10.63
C GLU A 45 -0.80 1.50 9.31
N GLU A 46 -1.92 0.78 9.30
CA GLU A 46 -2.81 0.69 8.14
C GLU A 46 -3.34 2.06 7.71
N LEU A 47 -3.82 2.88 8.65
CA LEU A 47 -4.27 4.25 8.36
C LEU A 47 -3.14 5.15 7.84
N ASN A 48 -1.93 5.01 8.41
CA ASN A 48 -0.77 5.72 7.91
C ASN A 48 -0.44 5.31 6.47
N CYS A 49 -0.49 4.01 6.17
CA CYS A 49 -0.28 3.50 4.83
C CYS A 49 -1.38 3.93 3.86
N CYS A 50 -2.66 3.94 4.25
CA CYS A 50 -3.75 4.50 3.45
C CYS A 50 -3.46 5.94 3.01
N ASN A 51 -3.01 6.79 3.95
CA ASN A 51 -2.69 8.19 3.66
C ASN A 51 -1.48 8.31 2.74
N GLN A 52 -0.42 7.54 3.02
CA GLN A 52 0.81 7.58 2.26
C GLN A 52 0.60 7.08 0.83
N THR A 53 0.01 5.89 0.66
CA THR A 53 -0.28 5.29 -0.65
C THR A 53 -1.12 6.23 -1.51
N PHE A 54 -2.20 6.80 -0.97
CA PHE A 54 -3.03 7.74 -1.73
C PHE A 54 -2.29 9.03 -2.10
N ALA A 55 -1.51 9.60 -1.16
CA ALA A 55 -0.77 10.83 -1.39
C ALA A 55 0.38 10.65 -2.40
N ASP A 56 1.06 9.51 -2.35
CA ASP A 56 2.14 9.16 -3.27
C ASP A 56 1.55 8.96 -4.68
N PHE A 57 0.53 8.12 -4.83
CA PHE A 57 -0.17 7.94 -6.10
C PHE A 57 -0.69 9.28 -6.65
N SER A 58 -1.38 10.09 -5.84
CA SER A 58 -1.93 11.38 -6.29
C SER A 58 -0.85 12.32 -6.86
N ARG A 59 0.36 12.25 -6.29
CA ARG A 59 1.50 13.08 -6.71
C ARG A 59 2.15 12.56 -7.99
N THR A 60 2.22 11.25 -8.16
CA THR A 60 2.93 10.61 -9.27
C THR A 60 2.00 10.13 -10.39
N TRP A 61 0.68 10.25 -10.24
CA TRP A 61 -0.32 9.67 -11.16
C TRP A 61 -0.09 10.06 -12.64
N HIS A 62 0.41 11.26 -12.88
CA HIS A 62 0.70 11.79 -14.22
C HIS A 62 1.98 11.24 -14.85
N ASN A 63 2.81 10.51 -14.11
CA ASN A 63 4.11 9.99 -14.54
C ASN A 63 4.07 8.55 -15.07
N GLU A 64 2.86 8.00 -15.32
CA GLU A 64 2.60 6.65 -15.88
C GLU A 64 3.19 5.46 -15.11
N ALA A 65 3.93 5.69 -14.02
CA ALA A 65 4.63 4.65 -13.26
C ALA A 65 3.71 3.85 -12.33
N ASP A 66 2.62 4.46 -11.87
CA ASP A 66 1.71 3.87 -10.89
C ASP A 66 0.33 3.64 -11.51
N TYR A 67 -0.24 2.45 -11.26
CA TYR A 67 -1.50 2.05 -11.86
C TYR A 67 -2.66 2.37 -10.91
N ILE A 68 -3.64 3.14 -11.38
CA ILE A 68 -4.89 3.43 -10.64
C ILE A 68 -5.58 2.15 -10.14
N THR A 69 -5.43 1.03 -10.86
CA THR A 69 -5.95 -0.27 -10.44
C THR A 69 -5.34 -0.75 -9.14
N GLU A 70 -4.02 -0.64 -8.97
CA GLU A 70 -3.31 -1.11 -7.79
C GLU A 70 -3.63 -0.23 -6.58
N MET A 71 -3.66 1.09 -6.78
CA MET A 71 -4.07 2.03 -5.73
C MET A 71 -5.51 1.76 -5.26
N MET A 72 -6.49 1.68 -6.18
CA MET A 72 -7.89 1.47 -5.81
C MET A 72 -8.13 0.12 -5.13
N GLU A 73 -7.47 -0.94 -5.58
CA GLU A 73 -7.56 -2.27 -4.97
C GLU A 73 -6.91 -2.29 -3.58
N THR A 74 -5.73 -1.66 -3.43
CA THR A 74 -5.04 -1.52 -2.13
C THR A 74 -5.90 -0.75 -1.12
N LEU A 75 -6.48 0.39 -1.53
CA LEU A 75 -7.35 1.16 -0.64
C LEU A 75 -8.61 0.39 -0.23
N SER A 76 -9.16 -0.44 -1.13
CA SER A 76 -10.29 -1.33 -0.82
C SER A 76 -9.88 -2.42 0.17
N ASP A 77 -8.75 -3.10 -0.08
CA ASP A 77 -8.28 -4.23 0.74
C ASP A 77 -7.93 -3.81 2.17
N TRP A 78 -7.38 -2.60 2.35
CA TRP A 78 -7.03 -2.01 3.65
C TRP A 78 -8.17 -1.19 4.28
N ASN A 79 -9.37 -1.20 3.67
CA ASN A 79 -10.55 -0.48 4.17
C ASN A 79 -10.26 1.01 4.48
N CYS A 80 -9.59 1.67 3.53
CA CYS A 80 -9.21 3.07 3.62
C CYS A 80 -10.42 3.98 3.32
N SER A 81 -10.56 5.08 4.09
CA SER A 81 -11.65 6.06 3.86
C SER A 81 -11.60 6.75 2.49
N GLN A 82 -10.39 6.82 1.92
CA GLN A 82 -10.10 7.35 0.60
C GLN A 82 -10.82 6.55 -0.49
N PHE A 83 -10.96 5.23 -0.32
CA PHE A 83 -11.69 4.38 -1.26
C PHE A 83 -13.14 4.84 -1.43
N ALA A 84 -13.85 5.04 -0.31
CA ALA A 84 -15.23 5.52 -0.34
C ALA A 84 -15.35 6.92 -0.96
N THR A 85 -14.36 7.79 -0.67
CA THR A 85 -14.30 9.15 -1.23
C THR A 85 -14.16 9.09 -2.75
N GLU A 86 -13.21 8.30 -3.24
CA GLU A 86 -12.94 8.09 -4.66
C GLU A 86 -14.11 7.41 -5.39
N CYS A 87 -14.81 6.48 -4.73
CA CYS A 87 -16.02 5.89 -5.29
C CYS A 87 -17.20 6.86 -5.37
N SER A 88 -17.28 7.85 -4.49
CA SER A 88 -18.32 8.89 -4.53
C SER A 88 -18.01 10.00 -5.54
N LYS A 89 -16.72 10.33 -5.70
CA LYS A 89 -16.21 11.39 -6.56
C LYS A 89 -14.89 10.94 -7.16
N PRO A 90 -14.91 10.34 -8.36
CA PRO A 90 -13.73 9.73 -8.95
C PRO A 90 -12.79 10.79 -9.49
N THR A 91 -11.75 11.12 -8.71
CA THR A 91 -10.80 12.21 -9.02
C THR A 91 -9.99 11.91 -10.27
N PHE A 92 -9.67 10.64 -10.52
CA PHE A 92 -8.78 10.20 -11.59
C PHE A 92 -9.50 9.64 -12.82
N ASN A 93 -10.82 9.85 -12.94
CA ASN A 93 -11.61 9.37 -14.07
C ASN A 93 -11.56 10.36 -15.25
N PHE A 94 -10.48 10.28 -16.04
CA PHE A 94 -10.24 11.18 -17.17
C PHE A 94 -10.53 10.57 -18.54
N ASN A 95 -10.57 9.23 -18.63
CA ASN A 95 -10.73 8.51 -19.89
C ASN A 95 -11.53 7.20 -19.68
N SER A 96 -11.85 6.51 -20.77
CA SER A 96 -12.62 5.27 -20.73
C SER A 96 -11.96 4.18 -19.87
N PHE A 97 -10.63 4.08 -19.90
CA PHE A 97 -9.89 3.11 -19.10
C PHE A 97 -10.05 3.38 -17.60
N THR A 98 -9.72 4.59 -17.15
CA THR A 98 -9.85 4.99 -15.74
C THR A 98 -11.29 4.89 -15.25
N GLY A 99 -12.27 5.30 -16.07
CA GLY A 99 -13.69 5.12 -15.76
C GLY A 99 -14.11 3.67 -15.61
N MET A 100 -13.54 2.76 -16.42
CA MET A 100 -13.75 1.32 -16.28
C MET A 100 -13.16 0.77 -14.98
N VAL A 101 -11.98 1.26 -14.56
CA VAL A 101 -11.38 0.89 -13.27
C VAL A 101 -12.31 1.26 -12.12
N TYR A 102 -12.83 2.48 -12.09
CA TYR A 102 -13.80 2.91 -11.06
C TYR A 102 -15.08 2.08 -11.08
N LYS A 103 -15.65 1.80 -12.26
CA LYS A 103 -16.82 0.91 -12.36
C LYS A 103 -16.52 -0.46 -11.76
N ARG A 104 -15.39 -1.07 -12.13
CA ARG A 104 -14.98 -2.40 -11.66
C ARG A 104 -14.81 -2.44 -10.13
N THR A 105 -14.18 -1.43 -9.55
CA THR A 105 -13.86 -1.43 -8.11
C THR A 105 -15.02 -0.96 -7.24
N CYS A 106 -15.74 0.10 -7.64
CA CYS A 106 -16.80 0.71 -6.83
C CYS A 106 -18.19 0.12 -7.08
N ASN A 107 -18.47 -0.43 -8.27
CA ASN A 107 -19.75 -1.04 -8.61
C ASN A 107 -19.56 -2.27 -9.49
N ARG A 108 -19.02 -3.33 -8.87
CA ARG A 108 -18.66 -4.56 -9.55
C ARG A 108 -19.82 -5.19 -10.35
N SER A 109 -21.04 -5.16 -9.80
CA SER A 109 -22.21 -5.72 -10.49
C SER A 109 -22.50 -4.99 -11.79
N ALA A 110 -22.51 -3.65 -11.79
CA ALA A 110 -22.70 -2.87 -13.01
C ALA A 110 -21.57 -3.10 -14.02
N PHE A 111 -20.32 -3.23 -13.55
CA PHE A 111 -19.19 -3.59 -14.42
C PHE A 111 -19.36 -4.97 -15.07
N GLU A 112 -19.77 -5.97 -14.29
CA GLU A 112 -20.00 -7.33 -14.79
C GLU A 112 -21.15 -7.37 -15.80
N ASP A 113 -22.22 -6.60 -15.58
CA ASP A 113 -23.34 -6.47 -16.52
C ASP A 113 -22.89 -5.84 -17.85
N ASP A 114 -22.10 -4.76 -17.80
CA ASP A 114 -21.51 -4.12 -18.98
C ASP A 114 -20.62 -5.10 -19.77
N CYS A 115 -19.84 -5.94 -19.07
CA CYS A 115 -18.95 -6.94 -19.69
C CYS A 115 -19.68 -8.20 -20.17
N ARG A 116 -20.87 -8.52 -19.64
CA ARG A 116 -21.56 -9.79 -19.91
C ARG A 116 -21.90 -9.98 -21.37
N THR A 117 -22.40 -8.92 -22.02
CA THR A 117 -22.82 -8.99 -23.43
C THR A 117 -21.64 -9.19 -24.38
N PRO A 118 -20.57 -8.39 -24.34
CA PRO A 118 -19.35 -8.64 -25.11
C PRO A 118 -18.79 -10.05 -24.88
N LEU A 119 -18.78 -10.53 -23.64
CA LEU A 119 -18.21 -11.83 -23.27
C LEU A 119 -19.06 -13.01 -23.76
N LEU A 120 -20.39 -12.89 -23.73
CA LEU A 120 -21.31 -13.86 -24.33
C LEU A 120 -21.16 -13.89 -25.86
N LYS A 121 -21.06 -12.73 -26.50
CA LYS A 121 -20.80 -12.65 -27.95
C LYS A 121 -19.47 -13.32 -28.31
N ALA A 122 -18.38 -12.96 -27.64
CA ALA A 122 -17.06 -13.54 -27.88
C ALA A 122 -17.02 -15.06 -27.63
N SER A 123 -17.70 -15.55 -26.59
CA SER A 123 -17.77 -16.99 -26.30
C SER A 123 -18.63 -17.75 -27.32
N SER A 124 -19.71 -17.14 -27.83
CA SER A 124 -20.56 -17.73 -28.89
C SER A 124 -19.88 -17.78 -30.26
N SER A 125 -18.89 -16.93 -30.49
CA SER A 125 -18.11 -16.88 -31.74
C SER A 125 -16.98 -17.92 -31.81
N ARG A 126 -16.70 -18.67 -30.72
CA ARG A 126 -15.78 -19.81 -30.75
C ARG A 126 -16.36 -20.93 -31.62
N GLY A 127 -16.02 -20.92 -32.91
CA GLY A 127 -16.45 -21.91 -33.90
C GLY A 127 -17.01 -21.32 -35.19
N GLY A 128 -17.26 -20.01 -35.25
CA GLY A 128 -17.68 -19.31 -36.47
C GLY A 128 -16.48 -18.73 -37.23
N ALA A 129 -16.50 -18.84 -38.56
CA ALA A 129 -15.47 -18.26 -39.43
C ALA A 129 -15.36 -16.73 -39.22
N SER A 130 -14.12 -16.24 -39.11
CA SER A 130 -13.71 -14.82 -39.19
C SER A 130 -14.60 -13.82 -38.44
N VAL A 131 -14.55 -13.84 -37.10
CA VAL A 131 -15.10 -12.75 -36.30
C VAL A 131 -13.99 -11.76 -35.99
N LEU A 132 -14.18 -10.50 -36.41
CA LEU A 132 -13.26 -9.41 -36.11
C LEU A 132 -13.49 -8.96 -34.66
N TRP A 133 -12.42 -8.84 -33.88
CA TRP A 133 -12.52 -8.42 -32.48
C TRP A 133 -13.16 -7.03 -32.30
N SER A 134 -13.13 -6.19 -33.35
CA SER A 134 -13.81 -4.89 -33.39
C SER A 134 -15.33 -4.99 -33.25
N ASP A 135 -15.94 -6.14 -33.55
CA ASP A 135 -17.40 -6.31 -33.51
C ASP A 135 -17.93 -6.54 -32.07
N PHE A 136 -17.01 -6.64 -31.10
CA PHE A 136 -17.31 -6.81 -29.68
C PHE A 136 -17.03 -5.57 -28.82
N LEU A 137 -16.46 -4.51 -29.40
CA LEU A 137 -16.12 -3.24 -28.75
C LEU A 137 -17.15 -2.16 -29.12
#